data_AF-A0A5U3G5I9-F1
#
_entry.id   AF-A0A5U3G5I9-F1
#
_cell.length_a   1.000
_cell.length_b   1.000
_cell.length_c   1.000
_cell.angle_alpha   90.00
_cell.angle_beta   90.00
_cell.angle_gamma   90.00
#
_symmetry.space_group_name_H-M   'P 1'
#
loop_
_entity.id
_entity.type
_entity.pdbx_description
1 polymer ?
#
loop_
_entity_poly.entity_id
_entity_poly.type
_entity_poly.pdbx_seq_one_letter_code
_entity_poly.pdbx_strand_id
1 'polypeptide(L)'
;MTPTDAITLKINSYMDTLNDAVKVPDFSITVGEDELDDLNKRVMSLSMTDNRGFEADQVVISVDDTDGEVQLPKRGTKLAVLMGWKGEALIYKGLYIVDEISHEGPPDRLDITASSADFRAEFNVKREVSWHDVTVGRVVSAIAHRYGLKAQISEMLMDIEIDHADQTQESDMSFLTRMADMLGAVA
;
A
#
# COMPACT_ATOMS: atom_id res chain seq x y z
N MET A 1 2.27 28.53 44.16
CA MET A 1 2.77 27.28 43.55
C MET A 1 3.19 26.37 44.68
N THR A 2 2.55 25.21 44.82
CA THR A 2 2.90 24.25 45.86
C THR A 2 4.20 23.52 45.50
N PRO A 3 4.91 22.91 46.47
CA PRO A 3 6.08 22.07 46.17
C PRO A 3 5.78 20.96 45.16
N THR A 4 4.55 20.42 45.19
CA THR A 4 4.04 19.42 44.25
C THR A 4 3.98 19.98 42.83
N ASP A 5 3.40 21.16 42.63
CA ASP A 5 3.29 21.80 41.31
C ASP A 5 4.67 22.05 40.69
N ALA A 6 5.65 22.44 41.51
CA ALA A 6 7.02 22.69 41.06
C ALA A 6 7.74 21.42 40.59
N ILE A 7 7.47 20.30 41.26
CA ILE A 7 8.03 18.99 40.90
C ILE A 7 7.39 18.51 39.60
N THR A 8 6.05 18.60 39.48
CA THR A 8 5.33 18.20 38.26
C THR A 8 5.79 19.00 37.04
N LEU A 9 5.97 20.31 37.18
CA LEU A 9 6.45 21.16 36.08
C LEU A 9 7.85 20.77 35.61
N LYS A 10 8.77 20.49 36.54
CA LYS A 10 10.12 20.04 36.20
C LYS A 10 10.12 18.68 35.51
N ILE A 11 9.33 17.73 36.01
CA ILE A 11 9.17 16.40 35.41
C ILE A 11 8.70 16.55 33.97
N ASN A 12 7.64 17.31 33.73
CA ASN A 12 7.10 17.52 32.39
C ASN A 12 8.14 18.18 31.46
N SER A 13 8.85 19.22 31.93
CA SER A 13 9.89 19.85 31.11
C SER A 13 11.03 18.89 30.75
N TYR A 14 11.37 17.97 31.66
CA TYR A 14 12.42 16.98 31.42
C TYR A 14 11.94 15.91 30.41
N MET A 15 10.68 15.48 30.52
CA MET A 15 10.05 14.56 29.58
C MET A 15 9.91 15.19 28.19
N ASP A 16 9.59 16.48 28.09
CA ASP A 16 9.55 17.21 26.82
C ASP A 16 10.93 17.26 26.17
N THR A 17 11.98 17.60 26.93
CA THR A 17 13.36 17.58 26.39
C THR A 17 13.82 16.18 25.97
N LEU A 18 13.35 15.12 26.64
CA LEU A 18 13.67 13.75 26.25
C LEU A 18 12.91 13.32 24.98
N ASN A 19 11.65 13.71 24.83
CA ASN A 19 10.87 13.45 23.62
C ASN A 19 11.45 14.19 22.39
N ASP A 20 12.00 15.39 22.59
CA ASP A 20 12.70 16.11 21.52
C ASP A 20 14.05 15.47 21.18
N ALA A 21 14.79 14.97 22.18
CA ALA A 21 16.08 14.33 21.98
C ALA A 21 15.98 12.91 21.41
N VAL A 22 14.88 12.19 21.69
CA VAL A 22 14.63 10.81 21.24
C VAL A 22 13.32 10.78 20.48
N LYS A 23 13.41 10.82 19.16
CA LYS A 23 12.24 10.72 18.29
C LYS A 23 11.61 9.33 18.41
N VAL A 24 10.37 9.29 18.88
CA VAL A 24 9.56 8.07 19.00
C VAL A 24 8.63 8.00 17.79
N PRO A 25 8.67 6.91 16.99
CA PRO A 25 7.75 6.77 15.85
C PRO A 25 6.31 6.66 16.34
N ASP A 26 5.39 7.19 15.55
CA ASP A 26 3.96 7.16 15.81
C ASP A 26 3.20 6.89 14.50
N PHE A 27 2.01 6.31 14.60
CA PHE A 27 1.20 5.93 13.45
C PHE A 27 -0.28 5.99 13.79
N SER A 28 -1.11 6.06 12.74
CA SER A 28 -2.55 5.88 12.86
C SER A 28 -3.05 5.08 11.67
N ILE A 29 -3.84 4.05 11.96
CA ILE A 29 -4.53 3.24 10.98
C ILE A 29 -6.03 3.46 11.17
N THR A 30 -6.70 3.91 10.11
CA THR A 30 -8.16 4.10 10.07
C THR A 30 -8.79 3.06 9.15
N VAL A 31 -9.88 2.44 9.58
CA VAL A 31 -10.57 1.38 8.83
C VAL A 31 -11.89 1.94 8.30
N GLY A 32 -11.93 2.27 7.01
CA GLY A 32 -13.05 3.03 6.46
C GLY A 32 -13.11 4.46 6.98
N GLU A 33 -14.23 4.88 7.55
CA GLU A 33 -14.40 6.18 8.22
C GLU A 33 -14.21 6.09 9.75
N ASP A 34 -14.06 4.88 10.29
CA ASP A 34 -13.95 4.64 11.72
C ASP A 34 -12.47 4.46 12.12
N GLU A 35 -12.03 5.22 13.12
CA GLU A 35 -10.80 4.89 13.84
C GLU A 35 -11.09 3.67 14.72
N LEU A 36 -10.57 2.50 14.33
CA LEU A 36 -10.53 1.35 15.22
C LEU A 36 -9.43 1.60 16.26
N ASP A 37 -9.78 2.38 17.27
CA ASP A 37 -8.89 2.78 18.36
C ASP A 37 -8.34 1.58 19.15
N ASP A 38 -9.04 0.43 19.09
CA ASP A 38 -8.59 -0.85 19.64
C ASP A 38 -7.52 -1.53 18.78
N LEU A 39 -7.54 -1.35 17.45
CA LEU A 39 -6.54 -1.93 16.55
C LEU A 39 -5.19 -1.25 16.79
N ASN A 40 -5.15 0.08 16.83
CA ASN A 40 -3.91 0.86 17.00
C ASN A 40 -3.18 0.52 18.31
N LYS A 41 -3.90 0.18 19.38
CA LYS A 41 -3.32 -0.20 20.68
C LYS A 41 -2.65 -1.58 20.67
N ARG A 42 -3.01 -2.42 19.70
CA ARG A 42 -2.58 -3.83 19.61
C ARG A 42 -1.56 -4.08 18.50
N VAL A 43 -1.23 -3.06 17.70
CA VAL A 43 -0.22 -3.18 16.64
C VAL A 43 1.15 -3.46 17.25
N MET A 44 1.73 -4.58 16.85
CA MET A 44 3.08 -5.01 17.20
C MET A 44 4.10 -4.50 16.17
N SER A 45 3.74 -4.52 14.88
CA SER A 45 4.56 -3.98 13.81
C SER A 45 3.72 -3.47 12.65
N LEU A 46 4.21 -2.40 12.02
CA LEU A 46 3.68 -1.84 10.79
C LEU A 46 4.85 -1.71 9.81
N SER A 47 4.72 -2.35 8.65
CA SER A 47 5.68 -2.25 7.55
C SER A 47 4.97 -1.74 6.30
N MET A 48 5.64 -0.84 5.58
CA MET A 48 5.17 -0.32 4.29
C MET A 48 6.30 -0.47 3.28
N THR A 49 5.97 -1.05 2.14
CA THR A 49 6.89 -1.26 1.02
C THR A 49 6.34 -0.53 -0.19
N ASP A 50 7.06 0.49 -0.66
CA ASP A 50 6.78 1.14 -1.94
C ASP A 50 7.38 0.31 -3.06
N ASN A 51 6.54 -0.15 -3.98
CA ASN A 51 6.96 -0.98 -5.09
C ASN A 51 7.07 -0.15 -6.38
N ARG A 52 7.79 -0.66 -7.38
CA ARG A 52 7.97 0.00 -8.68
C ARG A 52 7.36 -0.82 -9.79
N GLY A 53 6.90 -0.14 -10.84
CA GLY A 53 6.24 -0.75 -11.97
C GLY A 53 4.79 -1.10 -11.65
N PHE A 54 4.37 -2.33 -11.97
CA PHE A 54 2.98 -2.77 -11.78
C PHE A 54 2.68 -3.45 -10.45
N GLU A 55 3.65 -3.54 -9.55
CA GLU A 55 3.43 -3.98 -8.19
C GLU A 55 2.91 -2.80 -7.36
N ALA A 56 1.78 -2.96 -6.68
CA ALA A 56 1.26 -1.94 -5.79
C ALA A 56 2.07 -1.92 -4.50
N ASP A 57 2.07 -0.77 -3.88
CA ASP A 57 2.62 -0.60 -2.55
C ASP A 57 1.86 -1.50 -1.58
N GLN A 58 2.60 -2.10 -0.66
CA GLN A 58 2.06 -3.06 0.29
C GLN A 58 2.25 -2.55 1.71
N VAL A 59 1.22 -2.76 2.54
CA VAL A 59 1.28 -2.58 3.98
C VAL A 59 1.02 -3.92 4.67
N VAL A 60 1.86 -4.22 5.65
CA VAL A 60 1.72 -5.39 6.54
C VAL A 60 1.59 -4.87 7.96
N ILE A 61 0.49 -5.23 8.62
CA ILE A 61 0.19 -4.87 10.00
C ILE A 61 0.10 -6.15 10.82
N SER A 62 0.83 -6.20 11.91
CA SER A 62 0.83 -7.30 12.85
C SER A 62 0.20 -6.87 14.15
N VAL A 63 -0.75 -7.65 14.64
CA VAL A 63 -1.60 -7.30 15.78
C VAL A 63 -1.56 -8.43 16.80
N ASP A 64 -1.47 -8.07 18.07
CA ASP A 64 -1.60 -9.00 19.19
C ASP A 64 -3.08 -9.39 19.38
N ASP A 65 -3.37 -10.68 19.27
CA ASP A 65 -4.70 -11.27 19.45
C ASP A 65 -4.71 -12.34 20.56
N THR A 66 -3.80 -12.24 21.53
CA THR A 66 -3.69 -13.20 22.64
C THR A 66 -5.01 -13.37 23.44
N ASP A 67 -5.90 -12.38 23.44
CA ASP A 67 -7.21 -12.42 24.10
C ASP A 67 -8.39 -12.70 23.15
N GLY A 68 -8.17 -12.78 21.83
CA GLY A 68 -9.20 -13.05 20.83
C GLY A 68 -10.23 -11.93 20.64
N GLU A 69 -9.94 -10.72 21.15
CA GLU A 69 -10.86 -9.57 21.12
C GLU A 69 -10.63 -8.67 19.90
N VAL A 70 -9.68 -8.98 19.01
CA VAL A 70 -9.42 -8.16 17.83
C VAL A 70 -10.57 -8.29 16.83
N GLN A 71 -11.26 -7.17 16.58
CA GLN A 71 -12.22 -7.09 15.50
C GLN A 71 -11.52 -7.01 14.15
N LEU A 72 -11.51 -8.14 13.44
CA LEU A 72 -10.88 -8.24 12.13
C LEU A 72 -11.59 -7.37 11.07
N PRO A 73 -10.86 -6.53 10.33
CA PRO A 73 -11.42 -5.86 9.17
C PRO A 73 -11.83 -6.92 8.13
N LYS A 74 -12.86 -6.65 7.32
CA LYS A 74 -13.22 -7.56 6.23
C LYS A 74 -12.18 -7.45 5.11
N ARG A 75 -11.94 -8.56 4.40
CA ARG A 75 -11.24 -8.49 3.10
C ARG A 75 -11.94 -7.48 2.20
N GLY A 76 -11.16 -6.61 1.58
CA GLY A 76 -11.66 -5.51 0.75
C GLY A 76 -11.94 -4.21 1.49
N THR A 77 -11.78 -4.17 2.82
CA THR A 77 -11.88 -2.92 3.58
C THR A 77 -10.70 -2.01 3.26
N LYS A 78 -10.95 -0.70 3.22
CA LYS A 78 -9.93 0.32 2.99
C LYS A 78 -9.26 0.71 4.31
N LEU A 79 -7.94 0.76 4.31
CA LEU A 79 -7.09 1.19 5.41
C LEU A 79 -6.37 2.49 5.02
N ALA A 80 -6.63 3.57 5.75
CA ALA A 80 -5.81 4.77 5.64
C ALA A 80 -4.64 4.65 6.62
N VAL A 81 -3.42 4.83 6.12
CA VAL A 81 -2.20 4.72 6.93
C VAL A 81 -1.54 6.09 7.04
N LEU A 82 -1.28 6.50 8.27
CA LEU A 82 -0.50 7.69 8.60
C LEU A 82 0.68 7.28 9.47
N MET A 83 1.84 7.87 9.24
CA MET A 83 3.07 7.61 10.02
C MET A 83 3.84 8.91 10.25
N GLY A 84 4.52 9.01 11.39
CA GLY A 84 5.29 10.19 11.75
C GLY A 84 6.01 10.03 13.08
N TRP A 85 6.21 11.16 13.76
CA TRP A 85 6.83 11.21 15.07
C TRP A 85 5.80 11.60 16.12
N LYS A 86 5.90 10.99 17.30
CA LYS A 86 5.03 11.30 18.42
C LYS A 86 5.12 12.78 18.79
N GLY A 87 3.97 13.44 18.90
CA GLY A 87 3.89 14.87 19.20
C GLY A 87 3.98 15.79 17.98
N GLU A 88 4.16 15.25 16.77
CA GLU A 88 4.08 15.96 15.50
C GLU A 88 2.84 15.54 14.71
N ALA A 89 2.50 16.30 13.67
CA ALA A 89 1.44 15.90 12.76
C ALA A 89 1.87 14.64 11.97
N LEU A 90 1.05 13.60 12.00
CA LEU A 90 1.31 12.39 11.22
C LEU A 90 1.19 12.68 9.72
N ILE A 91 2.04 12.03 8.92
CA ILE A 91 2.07 12.19 7.47
C ILE A 91 1.23 11.09 6.85
N TYR A 92 0.29 11.47 6.00
CA TYR A 92 -0.49 10.52 5.20
C TYR A 92 0.41 9.73 4.25
N LYS A 93 0.28 8.40 4.27
CA LYS A 93 1.11 7.48 3.48
C LYS A 93 0.36 6.80 2.35
N GLY A 94 -0.94 6.59 2.50
CA GLY A 94 -1.74 6.03 1.43
C GLY A 94 -3.04 5.41 1.91
N LEU A 95 -3.81 4.93 0.93
CA LEU A 95 -5.01 4.13 1.13
C LEU A 95 -4.72 2.74 0.59
N TYR A 96 -4.88 1.73 1.44
CA TYR A 96 -4.61 0.34 1.12
C TYR A 96 -5.90 -0.47 1.24
N ILE A 97 -6.01 -1.56 0.50
CA ILE A 97 -7.19 -2.43 0.51
C ILE A 97 -6.79 -3.77 1.09
N VAL A 98 -7.47 -4.23 2.15
CA VAL A 98 -7.14 -5.48 2.83
C VAL A 98 -7.28 -6.64 1.86
N ASP A 99 -6.18 -7.33 1.59
CA ASP A 99 -6.11 -8.48 0.70
C ASP A 99 -6.29 -9.77 1.46
N GLU A 100 -5.54 -9.96 2.53
CA GLU A 100 -5.43 -11.19 3.30
C GLU A 100 -5.29 -10.91 4.79
N ILE A 101 -5.81 -11.82 5.59
CA ILE A 101 -5.68 -11.84 7.05
C ILE A 101 -5.28 -13.26 7.42
N SER A 102 -4.06 -13.41 7.96
CA SER A 102 -3.54 -14.67 8.46
C SER A 102 -3.49 -14.65 9.98
N HIS A 103 -3.63 -15.84 10.57
CA HIS A 103 -3.56 -16.04 12.01
C HIS A 103 -2.41 -17.00 12.32
N GLU A 104 -1.52 -16.59 13.21
CA GLU A 104 -0.42 -17.40 13.71
C GLU A 104 -0.70 -17.82 15.16
N GLY A 105 -0.30 -19.05 15.51
CA GLY A 105 -0.49 -19.62 16.84
C GLY A 105 0.53 -19.12 17.88
N PRO A 106 0.64 -19.77 19.06
CA PRO A 106 1.09 -19.12 20.28
C PRO A 106 2.47 -18.42 20.23
N PRO A 107 2.57 -17.13 20.61
CA PRO A 107 1.46 -16.25 21.01
C PRO A 107 0.57 -15.88 19.82
N ASP A 108 -0.74 -15.85 20.04
CA ASP A 108 -1.72 -15.64 18.97
C ASP A 108 -1.57 -14.24 18.35
N ARG A 109 -1.29 -14.22 17.05
CA ARG A 109 -1.00 -13.00 16.29
C ARG A 109 -1.77 -13.00 14.98
N LEU A 110 -2.28 -11.83 14.63
CA LEU A 110 -2.93 -11.59 13.35
C LEU A 110 -2.04 -10.74 12.45
N ASP A 111 -1.87 -11.20 11.21
CA ASP A 111 -1.14 -10.48 10.17
C ASP A 111 -2.11 -10.06 9.06
N ILE A 112 -2.25 -8.75 8.89
CA ILE A 112 -3.12 -8.11 7.91
C ILE A 112 -2.24 -7.58 6.78
N THR A 113 -2.48 -8.07 5.57
CA THR A 113 -1.82 -7.59 4.36
C THR A 113 -2.80 -6.78 3.53
N ALA A 114 -2.37 -5.60 3.08
CA ALA A 114 -3.18 -4.70 2.26
C ALA A 114 -2.33 -4.03 1.15
N SER A 115 -2.92 -3.84 -0.02
CA SER A 115 -2.24 -3.26 -1.20
C SER A 115 -2.88 -1.95 -1.66
N SER A 116 -2.10 -1.03 -2.23
CA SER A 116 -2.59 0.30 -2.67
C SER A 116 -3.49 0.24 -3.93
N ALA A 117 -3.54 -0.90 -4.61
CA ALA A 117 -4.46 -1.19 -5.70
C ALA A 117 -5.17 -2.54 -5.49
N ASP A 118 -6.43 -2.63 -5.92
CA ASP A 118 -7.16 -3.89 -5.92
C ASP A 118 -6.75 -4.74 -7.14
N PHE A 119 -5.68 -5.50 -7.01
CA PHE A 119 -5.26 -6.45 -8.06
C PHE A 119 -6.13 -7.71 -8.14
N ARG A 120 -7.14 -7.85 -7.28
CA ARG A 120 -7.80 -9.14 -7.07
C ARG A 120 -8.80 -9.52 -8.16
N ALA A 121 -9.28 -8.57 -8.96
CA ALA A 121 -10.37 -8.84 -9.91
C ALA A 121 -10.00 -8.68 -11.39
N GLU A 122 -9.38 -7.58 -11.81
CA GLU A 122 -9.32 -7.27 -13.24
C GLU A 122 -7.91 -7.43 -13.86
N PHE A 123 -6.86 -7.08 -13.13
CA PHE A 123 -5.49 -7.03 -13.67
C PHE A 123 -4.80 -8.40 -13.81
N ASN A 124 -5.24 -9.41 -13.05
CA ASN A 124 -4.73 -10.78 -13.13
C ASN A 124 -5.52 -11.68 -14.09
N VAL A 125 -6.48 -11.12 -14.84
CA VAL A 125 -7.21 -11.88 -15.85
C VAL A 125 -6.27 -12.20 -17.01
N LYS A 126 -6.02 -13.49 -17.21
CA LYS A 126 -5.28 -14.01 -18.37
C LYS A 126 -6.13 -13.87 -19.63
N ARG A 127 -5.49 -13.47 -20.74
CA ARG A 127 -6.19 -13.21 -22.00
C ARG A 127 -5.45 -13.81 -23.18
N GLU A 128 -6.19 -13.92 -24.27
CA GLU A 128 -5.71 -14.29 -25.59
C GLU A 128 -6.06 -13.16 -26.56
N VAL A 129 -5.06 -12.36 -26.93
CA VAL A 129 -5.19 -11.21 -27.84
C VAL A 129 -4.00 -11.19 -28.77
N SER A 130 -4.26 -10.94 -30.05
CA SER A 130 -3.22 -10.76 -31.07
C SER A 130 -3.20 -9.29 -31.50
N TRP A 131 -2.03 -8.68 -31.44
CA TRP A 131 -1.78 -7.29 -31.82
C TRP A 131 -0.95 -7.28 -33.11
N HIS A 132 -1.49 -6.72 -34.18
CA HIS A 132 -0.86 -6.70 -35.50
C HIS A 132 -1.05 -5.33 -36.15
N ASP A 133 -0.02 -4.81 -36.81
CA ASP A 133 0.00 -3.48 -37.44
C ASP A 133 -0.52 -2.38 -36.49
N VAL A 134 -0.03 -2.37 -35.25
CA VAL A 134 -0.40 -1.37 -34.23
C VAL A 134 0.83 -0.71 -33.63
N THR A 135 0.66 0.49 -33.07
CA THR A 135 1.73 1.14 -32.32
C THR A 135 1.68 0.77 -30.84
N VAL A 136 2.82 0.87 -30.14
CA VAL A 136 2.89 0.71 -28.67
C VAL A 136 1.90 1.64 -27.98
N GLY A 137 1.80 2.90 -28.43
CA GLY A 137 0.84 3.85 -27.88
C GLY A 137 -0.62 3.37 -27.98
N ARG A 138 -0.99 2.69 -29.07
CA ARG A 138 -2.33 2.13 -29.26
C ARG A 138 -2.59 0.93 -28.36
N VAL A 139 -1.61 0.05 -28.18
CA VAL A 139 -1.67 -1.09 -27.26
C VAL A 139 -1.88 -0.62 -25.82
N VAL A 140 -1.02 0.29 -25.34
CA VAL A 140 -1.09 0.83 -23.97
C VAL A 140 -2.41 1.57 -23.76
N SER A 141 -2.89 2.34 -24.74
CA SER A 141 -4.18 3.03 -24.66
C SER A 141 -5.36 2.07 -24.59
N ALA A 142 -5.35 1.01 -25.38
CA ALA A 142 -6.42 0.00 -25.38
C ALA A 142 -6.48 -0.75 -24.04
N ILE A 143 -5.32 -1.07 -23.47
CA ILE A 143 -5.23 -1.70 -22.15
C ILE A 143 -5.69 -0.74 -21.06
N ALA A 144 -5.18 0.50 -21.02
CA ALA A 144 -5.59 1.50 -20.02
C ALA A 144 -7.11 1.75 -20.04
N HIS A 145 -7.69 1.89 -21.24
CA HIS A 145 -9.14 2.08 -21.39
C HIS A 145 -9.95 0.93 -20.79
N ARG A 146 -9.47 -0.30 -20.88
CA ARG A 146 -10.14 -1.48 -20.30
C ARG A 146 -10.33 -1.36 -18.78
N TYR A 147 -9.40 -0.70 -18.11
CA TYR A 147 -9.40 -0.49 -16.67
C TYR A 147 -9.90 0.91 -16.27
N GLY A 148 -10.45 1.69 -17.21
CA GLY A 148 -10.86 3.08 -16.96
C GLY A 148 -9.69 4.01 -16.59
N LEU A 149 -8.45 3.63 -16.94
CA LEU A 149 -7.24 4.38 -16.66
C LEU A 149 -6.86 5.29 -17.84
N LYS A 150 -6.13 6.36 -17.54
CA LYS A 150 -5.54 7.23 -18.56
C LYS A 150 -4.13 6.72 -18.89
N ALA A 151 -3.90 6.34 -20.14
CA ALA A 151 -2.57 5.94 -20.60
C ALA A 151 -1.56 7.10 -20.47
N GLN A 152 -0.37 6.77 -19.98
CA GLN A 152 0.80 7.65 -19.98
C GLN A 152 1.95 6.89 -20.62
N ILE A 153 2.52 7.44 -21.69
CA ILE A 153 3.63 6.84 -22.44
C ILE A 153 4.55 7.95 -22.91
N SER A 154 5.85 7.69 -22.96
CA SER A 154 6.82 8.65 -23.49
C SER A 154 6.63 8.84 -24.99
N GLU A 155 6.83 10.06 -25.48
CA GLU A 155 6.70 10.37 -26.92
C GLU A 155 7.60 9.48 -27.79
N MET A 156 8.80 9.14 -27.30
CA MET A 156 9.74 8.27 -28.01
C MET A 156 9.24 6.84 -28.22
N LEU A 157 8.34 6.33 -27.36
CA LEU A 157 7.81 4.98 -27.46
C LEU A 157 6.46 4.94 -28.18
N MET A 158 5.74 6.06 -28.25
CA MET A 158 4.35 6.11 -28.71
C MET A 158 4.19 5.65 -30.16
N ASP A 159 5.13 6.01 -31.03
CA ASP A 159 5.10 5.77 -32.47
C ASP A 159 5.85 4.50 -32.89
N ILE A 160 6.38 3.72 -31.94
CA ILE A 160 7.02 2.45 -32.27
C ILE A 160 5.95 1.48 -32.79
N GLU A 161 6.16 0.99 -34.01
CA GLU A 161 5.30 0.00 -34.65
C GLU A 161 5.58 -1.41 -34.12
N ILE A 162 4.52 -2.15 -33.87
CA ILE A 162 4.52 -3.56 -33.53
C ILE A 162 3.99 -4.29 -34.75
N ASP A 163 4.90 -4.95 -35.47
CA ASP A 163 4.57 -5.82 -36.61
C ASP A 163 3.61 -6.92 -36.15
N HIS A 164 3.98 -7.66 -35.09
CA HIS A 164 3.12 -8.65 -34.46
C HIS A 164 3.49 -8.90 -32.99
N ALA A 165 2.51 -8.97 -32.10
CA ALA A 165 2.68 -9.39 -30.72
C ALA A 165 1.45 -10.15 -30.21
N ASP A 166 1.67 -11.34 -29.66
CA ASP A 166 0.60 -12.13 -29.05
C ASP A 166 0.68 -12.06 -27.53
N GLN A 167 -0.49 -11.86 -26.92
CA GLN A 167 -0.78 -12.05 -25.51
C GLN A 167 -1.46 -13.42 -25.38
N THR A 168 -0.78 -14.43 -24.87
CA THR A 168 -1.27 -15.83 -24.83
C THR A 168 -1.35 -16.36 -23.41
N GLN A 169 -2.57 -16.53 -22.90
CA GLN A 169 -2.82 -16.83 -21.47
C GLN A 169 -2.03 -15.93 -20.52
N GLU A 170 -1.86 -14.68 -20.93
CA GLU A 170 -1.02 -13.70 -20.26
C GLU A 170 -1.92 -12.56 -19.77
N SER A 171 -1.67 -12.05 -18.56
CA SER A 171 -2.39 -10.89 -18.05
C SER A 171 -1.96 -9.62 -18.80
N ASP A 172 -2.82 -8.59 -18.83
CA ASP A 172 -2.46 -7.33 -19.50
C ASP A 172 -1.21 -6.70 -18.88
N MET A 173 -1.01 -6.87 -17.56
CA MET A 173 0.17 -6.39 -16.86
C MET A 173 1.44 -7.14 -17.26
N SER A 174 1.40 -8.48 -17.25
CA SER A 174 2.54 -9.30 -17.70
C SER A 174 2.93 -8.95 -19.14
N PHE A 175 1.93 -8.76 -20.00
CA PHE A 175 2.15 -8.39 -21.40
C PHE A 175 2.82 -7.02 -21.53
N LEU A 176 2.35 -6.01 -20.78
CA LEU A 176 2.95 -4.68 -20.77
C LEU A 176 4.39 -4.70 -20.22
N THR A 177 4.66 -5.44 -19.15
CA THR A 177 6.03 -5.59 -18.59
C THR A 177 6.97 -6.18 -19.62
N ARG A 178 6.56 -7.29 -20.23
CA ARG A 178 7.36 -7.98 -21.25
C ARG A 178 7.61 -7.07 -22.45
N MET A 179 6.60 -6.30 -22.88
CA MET A 179 6.74 -5.35 -23.98
C MET A 179 7.72 -4.21 -23.61
N ALA A 180 7.66 -3.68 -22.39
CA ALA A 180 8.58 -2.66 -21.94
C ALA A 180 10.02 -3.18 -21.88
N ASP A 181 10.24 -4.37 -21.32
CA ASP A 181 11.55 -5.02 -21.27
C ASP A 181 12.16 -5.20 -22.67
N MET A 182 11.35 -5.63 -23.65
CA MET A 182 11.77 -5.78 -25.04
C MET A 182 12.18 -4.45 -25.70
N LEU A 183 11.56 -3.35 -25.30
CA LEU A 183 11.84 -2.01 -25.81
C LEU A 183 12.91 -1.28 -25.00
N GLY A 184 13.47 -1.90 -23.95
CA GLY A 184 14.37 -1.25 -23.01
C GLY A 184 13.70 -0.11 -22.22
N ALA A 185 12.39 -0.18 -22.07
CA ALA A 185 11.57 0.74 -21.29
C ALA A 185 11.28 0.16 -19.90
N VAL A 186 10.67 0.97 -19.04
CA VAL A 186 10.11 0.52 -17.76
C VAL A 186 8.60 0.70 -17.84
N ALA A 187 7.89 -0.34 -17.42
CA ALA A 187 6.44 -0.42 -17.46
C ALA A 187 5.81 0.15 -16.18
#